data_AF-A0A7X7LEV7-F1
#
_entry.id   AF-A0A7X7LEV7-F1
#
_cell.length_a   1.000
_cell.length_b   1.000
_cell.length_c   1.000
_cell.angle_alpha   90.00
_cell.angle_beta   90.00
_cell.angle_gamma   90.00
#
_symmetry.space_group_name_H-M   'P 1'
#
loop_
_entity.id
_entity.type
_entity.pdbx_description
1 polymer ?
#
loop_
_entity_poly.entity_id
_entity_poly.type
_entity_poly.pdbx_seq_one_letter_code
_entity_poly.pdbx_strand_id
1 'polypeptide(L)' 'MKKIAMFTMGTRGDIQPYIFLSRELIRNGYDVTLGSHPCWKNLVEEA' A
#
# COMPACT_ATOMS: atom_id res chain seq x y z
N MET A 1 -6.45 5.45 -17.44
CA MET A 1 -6.12 5.21 -16.01
C MET A 1 -4.71 4.61 -15.94
N LYS A 2 -3.79 5.20 -15.18
CA LYS A 2 -2.40 4.72 -15.08
C LYS A 2 -2.32 3.69 -13.94
N LYS A 3 -1.67 2.55 -14.20
CA LYS A 3 -1.54 1.45 -13.25
C LYS A 3 -0.18 1.48 -12.55
N ILE A 4 -0.18 1.28 -11.23
CA ILE A 4 1.02 1.24 -10.40
C ILE A 4 0.97 -0.04 -9.57
N ALA A 5 1.99 -0.87 -9.67
CA ALA A 5 2.21 -1.99 -8.77
C ALA A 5 3.39 -1.69 -7.86
N MET A 6 3.18 -1.81 -6.55
CA MET A 6 4.22 -1.63 -5.53
C MET A 6 4.27 -2.86 -4.64
N PHE A 7 5.46 -3.16 -4.13
CA PHE A 7 5.67 -4.26 -3.20
C PHE A 7 6.55 -3.78 -2.05
N THR A 8 6.18 -4.15 -0.84
CA THR A 8 6.97 -3.86 0.37
C THR A 8 6.97 -5.05 1.32
N MET A 9 8.10 -5.28 1.97
CA MET A 9 8.27 -6.25 3.05
C MET A 9 9.15 -5.63 4.13
N GLY A 10 8.90 -6.04 5.37
CA GLY A 10 9.66 -5.56 6.52
C GLY A 10 8.78 -5.49 7.76
N THR A 11 9.10 -4.54 8.60
CA THR A 11 8.38 -4.22 9.82
C THR A 11 7.22 -3.26 9.55
N ARG A 12 6.46 -2.92 10.60
CA ARG A 12 5.37 -1.93 10.51
C ARG A 12 5.85 -0.59 9.94
N GLY A 13 7.05 -0.15 10.34
CA GLY A 13 7.63 1.12 9.89
C GLY A 13 7.94 1.14 8.40
N ASP A 14 8.28 -0.01 7.82
CA ASP A 14 8.57 -0.15 6.39
C ASP A 14 7.29 -0.16 5.55
N ILE A 15 6.18 -0.65 6.10
CA ILE A 15 4.95 -0.90 5.34
C ILE A 15 3.98 0.28 5.41
N GLN A 16 3.88 0.91 6.57
CA GLN A 16 2.96 2.01 6.82
C GLN A 16 3.11 3.18 5.82
N PRO A 17 4.33 3.62 5.43
CA PRO A 17 4.50 4.67 4.43
C PRO A 17 3.91 4.30 3.06
N TYR A 18 4.02 3.03 2.65
CA TYR A 18 3.47 2.56 1.37
C TYR A 18 1.94 2.51 1.39
N ILE A 19 1.32 2.23 2.54
CA ILE A 19 -0.14 2.33 2.70
C ILE A 19 -0.60 3.76 2.45
N PHE A 20 0.03 4.75 3.11
CA PHE A 20 -0.32 6.16 2.93
C PHE A 20 -0.07 6.66 1.51
N LEU A 21 1.06 6.29 0.92
CA LEU A 21 1.38 6.61 -0.48
C LEU A 21 0.33 6.02 -1.44
N SER A 22 -0.05 4.76 -1.24
CA SER A 22 -1.05 4.09 -2.08
C SER A 22 -2.39 4.81 -2.03
N ARG A 23 -2.82 5.24 -0.84
CA ARG A 23 -4.08 6.00 -0.66
C ARG A 23 -4.03 7.34 -1.37
N GLU A 24 -2.92 8.06 -1.27
CA GLU A 24 -2.78 9.34 -1.94
C GLU A 24 -2.73 9.19 -3.47
N LEU A 25 -2.04 8.18 -4.00
CA LEU A 25 -2.06 7.85 -5.43
C LEU A 25 -3.48 7.50 -5.90
N ILE A 26 -4.24 6.72 -5.13
CA ILE A 26 -5.64 6.42 -5.46
C ILE A 26 -6.47 7.72 -5.52
N ARG A 27 -6.30 8.63 -4.55
CA ARG A 27 -6.98 9.96 -4.56
C ARG A 27 -6.63 10.81 -5.78
N ASN A 28 -5.42 10.66 -6.31
CA ASN A 28 -4.96 11.36 -7.51
C ASN A 28 -5.33 10.63 -8.83
N GLY A 29 -6.17 9.59 -8.78
CA GLY A 29 -6.73 8.93 -9.97
C GLY A 29 -5.87 7.81 -10.57
N TYR A 30 -4.94 7.27 -9.79
CA TYR A 30 -4.14 6.09 -10.17
C TYR A 30 -4.83 4.79 -9.73
N ASP A 31 -4.62 3.73 -10.50
CA ASP A 31 -5.02 2.36 -10.15
C ASP A 31 -3.81 1.65 -9.51
N VAL A 32 -3.89 1.39 -8.20
CA VAL A 32 -2.74 0.96 -7.38
C VAL A 32 -2.97 -0.42 -6.79
N THR A 33 -1.99 -1.30 -6.98
CA THR A 33 -1.88 -2.59 -6.27
C THR A 33 -0.67 -2.54 -5.34
N LEU A 34 -0.90 -2.68 -4.03
CA LEU A 34 0.15 -2.82 -3.02
C LEU A 34 0.24 -4.28 -2.54
N GLY A 35 1.36 -4.94 -2.82
CA GLY A 35 1.67 -6.28 -2.29
C GLY A 35 2.50 -6.20 -1.01
N SER A 36 2.15 -7.01 -0.01
CA SER A 36 2.98 -7.23 1.19
C SER A 36 2.74 -8.61 1.80
N HIS A 37 3.45 -8.94 2.87
CA HIS A 37 3.31 -10.22 3.56
C HIS A 37 1.94 -10.32 4.27
N PRO A 38 1.25 -11.48 4.24
CA PRO A 38 -0.11 -11.63 4.81
C PRO A 38 -0.26 -11.24 6.28
N CYS A 39 0.83 -11.26 7.07
CA CYS A 39 0.78 -10.83 8.48
C CYS A 39 0.41 -9.35 8.65
N TRP A 40 0.52 -8.53 7.61
CA TRP A 40 0.17 -7.11 7.63
C TRP A 40 -1.24 -6.83 7.12
N LYS A 41 -2.04 -7.87 6.81
CA LYS A 41 -3.40 -7.72 6.29
C LYS A 41 -4.24 -6.79 7.17
N ASN A 42 -4.25 -7.01 8.48
CA ASN A 42 -5.02 -6.17 9.41
C ASN A 42 -4.54 -4.72 9.38
N LEU A 43 -3.23 -4.48 9.34
CA LEU A 43 -2.68 -3.11 9.24
C LEU A 43 -3.14 -2.41 7.95
N VAL A 44 -3.23 -3.14 6.84
CA VAL A 44 -3.66 -2.60 5.54
C VAL A 44 -5.17 -2.36 5.49
N GLU A 45 -5.97 -3.27 6.04
CA GLU A 45 -7.44 -3.19 6.04
C GLU A 45 -8.00 -2.21 7.08
N GLU A 46 -7.29 -2.00 8.20
CA GLU A 46 -7.70 -1.09 9.29
C GLU A 46 -7.18 0.36 9.13
N ALA A 47 -6.20 0.59 8.26
CA ALA A 47 -5.65 1.92 8.01
C ALA A 47 -6.61 2.79 7.19
#